data_AF-W1YEQ2-F1
#
_entry.id   AF-W1YEQ2-F1
#
_cell.length_a   1.000
_cell.length_b   1.000
_cell.length_c   1.000
_cell.angle_alpha   90.00
_cell.angle_beta   90.00
_cell.angle_gamma   90.00
#
_symmetry.space_group_name_H-M   'P 1'
#
loop_
_entity.id
_entity.type
_entity.pdbx_description
1 polymer ?
#
loop_
_entity_poly.entity_id
_entity_poly.type
_entity_poly.pdbx_seq_one_letter_code
_entity_poly.pdbx_strand_id
1 'polypeptide(L)'
;GNCTIWQTSLAGKHRVTIEKHNDDYRISLEQGTPGFEPPLEGETREAIINALHLTEDDILPGLPIQVATTGHSKVMIPLKPEVD
;
A
#
# COMPACT_ATOMS: atom_id res chain seq x y z
N GLY A 1 6.73 -18.53 22.19
CA GLY A 1 8.15 -18.27 21.87
C GLY A 1 8.22 -17.73 20.46
N ASN A 2 9.27 -16.99 20.13
CA ASN A 2 9.42 -16.38 18.80
C ASN A 2 9.87 -17.45 17.80
N CYS A 3 9.35 -17.40 16.57
CA CYS A 3 9.77 -18.31 15.50
C CYS A 3 9.58 -17.70 14.11
N THR A 4 10.23 -18.31 13.12
CA THR A 4 10.07 -18.00 11.71
C THR A 4 9.57 -19.24 10.99
N ILE A 5 8.51 -19.09 10.21
CA ILE A 5 7.92 -20.16 9.39
C ILE A 5 7.90 -19.76 7.92
N TRP A 6 7.71 -20.76 7.07
CA TRP A 6 7.54 -20.57 5.63
C TRP A 6 6.18 -21.10 5.19
N GLN A 7 5.36 -20.24 4.60
CA GLN A 7 4.05 -20.59 4.07
C GLN A 7 4.11 -20.73 2.55
N THR A 8 3.50 -21.79 2.00
CA THR A 8 3.35 -22.00 0.55
C THR A 8 1.89 -21.76 0.15
N SER A 9 1.68 -21.01 -0.93
CA SER A 9 0.37 -20.75 -1.53
C SER A 9 0.50 -20.61 -3.06
N LEU A 10 -0.58 -20.25 -3.76
CA LEU A 10 -0.53 -19.91 -5.19
C LEU A 10 0.39 -18.71 -5.48
N ALA A 11 0.55 -17.79 -4.53
CA ALA A 11 1.46 -16.65 -4.64
C ALA A 11 2.94 -17.02 -4.37
N GLY A 12 3.25 -18.31 -4.20
CA GLY A 12 4.59 -18.79 -3.89
C GLY A 12 4.85 -18.93 -2.39
N LYS A 13 6.13 -18.94 -2.04
CA LYS A 13 6.62 -19.21 -0.68
C LYS A 13 6.96 -17.90 0.04
N HIS A 14 6.34 -17.68 1.20
CA HIS A 14 6.49 -16.43 1.98
C HIS A 14 7.08 -16.69 3.36
N ARG A 15 7.92 -15.75 3.82
CA ARG A 15 8.51 -15.78 5.17
C ARG A 15 7.56 -15.09 6.15
N VAL A 16 7.22 -15.80 7.23
CA VAL A 16 6.37 -15.28 8.32
C VAL A 16 7.16 -15.34 9.62
N THR A 17 7.19 -14.22 10.35
CA THR A 17 7.83 -14.12 11.68
C THR A 17 6.72 -13.99 12.73
N ILE A 18 6.81 -14.81 13.78
CA ILE A 18 5.88 -14.84 14.90
C ILE A 18 6.65 -14.39 16.14
N GLU A 19 6.19 -13.33 16.78
CA GLU A 19 6.78 -12.79 18.01
C GLU A 19 5.73 -12.87 19.13
N LYS A 20 6.08 -13.49 20.26
CA LYS A 20 5.20 -13.53 21.44
C LYS A 20 5.60 -12.43 22.42
N HIS A 21 4.66 -11.60 22.82
CA HIS A 21 4.87 -10.53 23.80
C HIS A 21 3.65 -10.40 24.71
N ASN A 22 3.82 -10.48 26.04
CA ASN A 22 2.75 -10.34 27.06
C ASN A 22 1.49 -11.17 26.74
N ASP A 23 1.66 -12.47 26.49
CA ASP A 23 0.59 -13.40 26.11
C ASP A 23 -0.18 -13.06 24.81
N ASP A 24 0.35 -12.15 24.02
CA ASP A 24 -0.13 -11.80 22.69
C ASP A 24 0.91 -12.13 21.60
N TYR A 25 0.50 -12.05 20.33
CA TYR A 25 1.32 -12.34 19.17
C TYR A 25 1.33 -11.21 18.15
N ARG A 26 2.52 -10.88 17.66
CA ARG A 26 2.70 -10.09 16.44
C ARG A 26 3.14 -11.00 15.30
N ILE A 27 2.45 -10.90 14.18
CA ILE A 27 2.77 -11.64 12.95
C ILE A 27 3.30 -10.66 11.91
N SER A 28 4.48 -10.93 11.37
CA SER A 28 5.09 -10.14 10.30
C SER A 28 5.25 -10.99 9.05
N LEU A 29 4.82 -10.46 7.90
CA LEU A 29 4.92 -11.11 6.59
C LEU A 29 5.87 -10.30 5.69
N GLU A 30 6.85 -10.96 5.09
CA GLU A 30 7.69 -10.36 4.05
C GLU A 30 6.90 -10.33 2.72
N GLN A 31 6.66 -9.13 2.19
CA GLN A 31 5.98 -8.96 0.89
C GLN A 31 6.96 -9.05 -0.28
N GLY A 32 6.42 -9.14 -1.50
CA GLY A 32 7.22 -9.11 -2.72
C GLY A 32 7.93 -7.78 -2.94
N THR A 33 8.80 -7.76 -3.95
CA THR A 33 9.57 -6.57 -4.34
C THR A 33 8.64 -5.39 -4.63
N PRO A 34 8.87 -4.21 -4.03
CA PRO A 34 8.12 -3.01 -4.35
C PRO A 34 8.30 -2.59 -5.82
N GLY A 35 7.22 -2.15 -6.46
CA GLY A 35 7.21 -1.62 -7.81
C GLY A 35 6.30 -0.41 -7.95
N PHE A 36 6.63 0.48 -8.87
CA PHE A 36 5.91 1.71 -9.18
C PHE A 36 5.71 1.83 -10.69
N GLU A 37 4.49 2.09 -11.13
CA GLU A 37 4.21 2.47 -12.52
C GLU A 37 4.39 3.99 -12.70
N PRO A 38 4.45 4.54 -13.92
CA PRO A 38 4.48 5.99 -14.10
C PRO A 38 3.31 6.71 -13.38
N PRO A 39 3.53 7.94 -12.88
CA PRO A 39 2.46 8.76 -12.31
C PRO A 39 1.25 8.89 -13.25
N LEU A 40 0.05 8.88 -12.66
CA LEU A 40 -1.18 9.17 -13.36
C LEU A 40 -1.34 10.69 -13.42
N GLU A 41 -1.43 11.22 -14.63
CA GLU A 41 -1.47 12.64 -14.94
C GLU A 41 -2.69 12.98 -15.81
N GLY A 42 -2.94 14.29 -16.01
CA GLY A 42 -4.00 14.81 -16.87
C GLY A 42 -5.39 14.27 -16.52
N GLU A 43 -6.17 13.90 -17.54
CA GLU A 43 -7.57 13.48 -17.39
C GLU A 43 -7.75 12.28 -16.44
N THR A 44 -6.80 11.34 -16.41
CA THR A 44 -6.89 10.18 -15.50
C THR A 44 -6.77 10.61 -14.04
N ARG A 45 -5.86 11.55 -13.76
CA ARG A 45 -5.67 12.12 -12.43
C ARG A 45 -6.92 12.86 -11.98
N GLU A 46 -7.42 13.75 -12.83
CA GLU A 46 -8.64 14.52 -12.57
C GLU A 46 -9.85 13.61 -12.35
N ALA A 47 -10.00 12.54 -13.15
CA ALA A 47 -11.09 11.58 -13.01
C ALA A 47 -11.04 10.85 -11.66
N ILE A 48 -9.86 10.47 -11.17
CA ILE A 48 -9.69 9.82 -9.87
C ILE A 48 -10.09 10.77 -8.73
N ILE A 49 -9.60 12.01 -8.78
CA ILE A 49 -9.89 13.03 -7.76
C ILE A 49 -11.40 13.32 -7.72
N ASN A 50 -12.01 13.54 -8.89
CA ASN A 50 -13.43 13.82 -9.03
C ASN A 50 -14.32 12.65 -8.58
N ALA A 51 -13.89 11.40 -8.83
CA ALA A 51 -14.63 10.21 -8.41
C ALA A 51 -14.70 10.06 -6.88
N LEU A 52 -13.75 10.66 -6.15
CA LEU A 52 -13.75 10.72 -4.69
C LEU A 52 -14.46 11.98 -4.15
N HIS A 53 -15.03 12.80 -5.03
CA HIS A 53 -15.62 14.10 -4.67
C HIS A 53 -14.63 15.06 -4.00
N LEU A 54 -13.35 14.96 -4.37
CA LEU A 54 -12.27 15.81 -3.90
C LEU A 54 -11.85 16.81 -4.98
N THR A 55 -10.91 17.68 -4.64
CA THR A 55 -10.26 18.66 -5.49
C THR A 55 -8.74 18.47 -5.45
N GLU A 56 -8.01 19.14 -6.35
CA GLU A 56 -6.54 19.14 -6.29
C GLU A 56 -5.98 19.74 -4.99
N ASP A 57 -6.72 20.62 -4.31
CA ASP A 57 -6.29 21.17 -3.02
C ASP A 57 -6.37 20.13 -1.89
N ASP A 58 -7.08 19.02 -2.08
CA ASP A 58 -7.14 17.93 -1.10
C ASP A 58 -5.93 16.99 -1.21
N ILE A 59 -5.15 17.10 -2.29
CA ILE A 59 -3.97 16.27 -2.54
C ILE A 59 -2.73 16.90 -1.89
N LEU A 60 -1.89 16.08 -1.26
CA LEU A 60 -0.59 16.51 -0.73
C LEU A 60 0.26 17.12 -1.85
N PRO A 61 0.73 18.37 -1.70
CA PRO A 61 1.45 19.06 -2.77
C PRO A 61 2.79 18.39 -3.07
N GLY A 62 3.12 18.28 -4.36
CA GLY A 62 4.37 17.70 -4.83
C GLY A 62 4.42 16.17 -4.86
N LEU A 63 3.31 15.47 -4.54
CA LEU A 63 3.24 14.01 -4.62
C LEU A 63 2.35 13.53 -5.79
N PRO A 64 2.75 12.45 -6.49
CA PRO A 64 1.97 11.89 -7.58
C PRO A 64 0.80 11.04 -7.06
N ILE A 65 -0.26 10.98 -7.87
CA ILE A 65 -1.19 9.84 -7.83
C ILE A 65 -0.56 8.75 -8.69
N GLN A 66 -0.29 7.57 -8.12
CA GLN A 66 0.56 6.58 -8.79
C GLN A 66 0.19 5.16 -8.37
N VAL A 67 0.33 4.19 -9.27
CA VAL A 67 0.20 2.78 -8.94
C VAL A 67 1.45 2.30 -8.20
N ALA A 68 1.26 1.74 -7.01
CA ALA A 68 2.30 1.06 -6.23
C ALA A 68 1.89 -0.41 -6.00
N THR A 69 2.87 -1.31 -5.92
CA THR A 69 2.62 -2.75 -5.71
C THR A 69 3.72 -3.44 -4.92
N THR A 70 3.35 -4.46 -4.16
CA THR A 70 4.24 -5.49 -3.59
C THR A 70 3.76 -6.90 -3.96
N GLY A 71 2.87 -6.99 -4.96
CA GLY A 71 2.26 -8.23 -5.45
C GLY A 71 0.84 -8.02 -6.00
N HIS A 72 0.05 -7.12 -5.42
CA HIS A 72 -1.29 -6.77 -5.88
C HIS A 72 -1.50 -5.25 -5.87
N SER A 73 -1.39 -4.64 -7.04
CA SER A 73 -1.27 -3.19 -7.22
C SER A 73 -2.45 -2.39 -6.65
N LYS A 74 -2.16 -1.18 -6.18
CA LYS A 74 -3.12 -0.19 -5.69
C LYS A 74 -2.70 1.19 -6.19
N VAL A 75 -3.68 2.05 -6.45
CA VAL A 75 -3.44 3.47 -6.72
C VAL A 75 -3.25 4.19 -5.38
N MET A 76 -2.12 4.85 -5.22
CA MET A 76 -1.83 5.71 -4.08
C MET A 76 -2.37 7.11 -4.36
N ILE A 77 -3.18 7.63 -3.44
CA ILE A 77 -3.78 8.96 -3.51
C ILE A 77 -3.41 9.68 -2.20
N PRO A 78 -2.36 10.51 -2.20
CA PRO A 78 -1.84 11.12 -0.98
C PRO A 78 -2.69 12.34 -0.63
N LEU A 79 -3.51 12.24 0.41
CA LEU A 79 -4.41 13.31 0.86
C LEU A 79 -3.76 14.19 1.92
N LYS A 80 -4.14 15.46 1.97
CA LYS A 80 -3.81 16.32 3.11
C LYS A 80 -4.56 15.87 4.37
N PRO A 81 -4.03 16.12 5.58
CA PRO A 81 -4.68 15.71 6.83
C PRO A 81 -6.04 16.36 7.10
N GLU A 82 -6.36 17.48 6.44
CA GLU A 82 -7.63 18.19 6.60
C GLU A 82 -8.81 17.55 5.86
N VAL A 83 -8.56 16.50 5.07
CA VAL A 83 -9.59 15.75 4.35
C VAL A 83 -10.20 14.70 5.29
N ASP A 84 -11.50 14.84 5.56
CA ASP A 84 -12.30 13.95 6.44
C ASP A 84 -12.67 12.61 5.78
#